data_AF-A0A8T4S071-F1
#
_entry.id   AF-A0A8T4S071-F1
#
_cell.length_a   1.000
_cell.length_b   1.000
_cell.length_c   1.000
_cell.angle_alpha   90.00
_cell.angle_beta   90.00
_cell.angle_gamma   90.00
#
_symmetry.space_group_name_H-M   'P 1'
#
loop_
_entity.id
_entity.type
_entity.pdbx_description
1 polymer ?
#
loop_
_entity_poly.entity_id
_entity_poly.type
_entity_poly.pdbx_seq_one_letter_code
_entity_poly.pdbx_strand_id
1 'polypeptide(L)'
;MRVLVIGGNHRRHLYFMDRISQSHELCGAIIEQREKFMPQPPEGIMEADRHNFIRHFTNREAAEKKYCGDKGVPKCEILEVTKESLNSDAAIGFIKRAKPDAALVFGSDLIAQSLIDALPKDTINMHLGLSPRYRGAATLFWPFYFLEPNYAGSTFHYLVSEPDAGNVVHQVVPQLKKEDGIHDVACRTLLESAEQAIKLLDIIKSGKRWKTFSQKGTGKNFLFRDFRPEHLRVIYNLFDDDIVKRFMEGSLKPGEPKLCRQF
;
A
#
# COMPACT_ATOMS: atom_id res chain seq x y z
N MET A 1 22.34 -10.90 0.40
CA MET A 1 21.48 -9.93 1.09
C MET A 1 20.21 -10.65 1.48
N ARG A 2 19.97 -10.79 2.77
CA ARG A 2 18.85 -11.49 3.39
C ARG A 2 17.77 -10.47 3.73
N VAL A 3 16.56 -10.68 3.22
CA VAL A 3 15.47 -9.72 3.33
C VAL A 3 14.42 -10.23 4.32
N LEU A 4 13.98 -9.36 5.23
CA LEU A 4 12.78 -9.60 6.04
C LEU A 4 11.58 -8.91 5.36
N VAL A 5 10.43 -9.58 5.33
CA VAL A 5 9.16 -8.94 4.94
C VAL A 5 8.21 -8.88 6.12
N ILE A 6 7.52 -7.75 6.28
CA ILE A 6 6.49 -7.55 7.30
C ILE A 6 5.24 -7.06 6.59
N GLY A 7 4.09 -7.66 6.85
CA GLY A 7 2.86 -7.20 6.24
C GLY A 7 1.65 -8.03 6.63
N GLY A 8 0.48 -7.64 6.14
CA GLY A 8 -0.74 -8.36 6.45
C GLY A 8 -0.93 -9.65 5.64
N ASN A 9 -2.03 -10.35 5.89
CA ASN A 9 -2.40 -11.60 5.20
C ASN A 9 -3.43 -11.43 4.07
N HIS A 10 -3.79 -10.21 3.68
CA HIS A 10 -4.65 -9.98 2.51
C HIS A 10 -3.95 -10.34 1.20
N ARG A 11 -4.75 -10.64 0.17
CA ARG A 11 -4.30 -11.10 -1.15
C ARG A 11 -3.21 -10.20 -1.76
N ARG A 12 -3.42 -8.88 -1.75
CA ARG A 12 -2.40 -7.90 -2.19
C ARG A 12 -1.07 -7.96 -1.43
N HIS A 13 -1.10 -8.24 -0.12
CA HIS A 13 0.11 -8.31 0.71
C HIS A 13 0.88 -9.59 0.41
N LEU A 14 0.17 -10.73 0.33
CA LEU A 14 0.77 -12.02 -0.04
C LEU A 14 1.33 -12.00 -1.46
N TYR A 15 0.67 -11.31 -2.40
CA TYR A 15 1.22 -11.08 -3.73
C TYR A 15 2.53 -10.31 -3.68
N PHE A 16 2.58 -9.20 -2.94
CA PHE A 16 3.81 -8.42 -2.79
C PHE A 16 4.95 -9.29 -2.23
N MET A 17 4.70 -10.02 -1.15
CA MET A 17 5.69 -10.92 -0.54
C MET A 17 6.15 -12.03 -1.50
N ASP A 18 5.21 -12.66 -2.23
CA ASP A 18 5.51 -13.67 -3.26
C ASP A 18 6.45 -13.10 -4.33
N ARG A 19 6.16 -11.89 -4.83
CA ARG A 19 7.00 -11.21 -5.82
C ARG A 19 8.42 -10.93 -5.31
N ILE A 20 8.57 -10.45 -4.07
CA ILE A 20 9.90 -10.24 -3.49
C ILE A 20 10.64 -11.57 -3.33
N SER A 21 9.97 -12.63 -2.86
CA SER A 21 10.59 -13.95 -2.62
C SER A 21 11.13 -14.63 -3.89
N GLN A 22 10.58 -14.28 -5.06
CA GLN A 22 11.04 -14.80 -6.36
C GLN A 22 12.32 -14.11 -6.85
N SER A 23 12.71 -12.99 -6.24
CA SER A 23 13.89 -12.20 -6.64
C SER A 23 14.98 -12.17 -5.57
N HIS A 24 14.59 -12.20 -4.29
CA HIS A 24 15.48 -12.04 -3.15
C HIS A 24 15.25 -13.14 -2.12
N GLU A 25 16.34 -13.60 -1.49
CA GLU A 25 16.27 -14.56 -0.39
C GLU A 25 15.58 -13.92 0.82
N LEU A 26 14.46 -14.51 1.26
CA LEU A 26 13.77 -14.11 2.47
C LEU A 26 14.33 -14.87 3.67
N CYS A 27 14.88 -14.16 4.64
CA CYS A 27 15.30 -14.77 5.91
C CYS A 27 14.14 -14.95 6.90
N GLY A 28 12.99 -14.33 6.63
CA GLY A 28 11.77 -14.53 7.40
C GLY A 28 10.65 -13.60 6.96
N ALA A 29 9.44 -13.92 7.40
CA ALA A 29 8.25 -13.10 7.20
C ALA A 29 7.48 -12.94 8.52
N ILE A 30 7.11 -11.70 8.86
CA ILE A 30 6.13 -11.43 9.91
C ILE A 30 4.80 -11.14 9.22
N ILE A 31 3.82 -12.01 9.42
CA ILE A 31 2.52 -11.94 8.74
C ILE A 31 1.44 -11.61 9.75
N GLU A 32 0.87 -10.42 9.62
CA GLU A 32 -0.22 -9.96 10.48
C GLU A 32 -1.58 -10.44 9.95
N GLN A 33 -2.37 -11.06 10.82
CA GLN A 33 -3.77 -11.33 10.54
C GLN A 33 -4.54 -10.00 10.48
N ARG A 34 -4.98 -9.63 9.29
CA ARG A 34 -5.75 -8.41 9.04
C ARG A 34 -7.23 -8.60 9.34
N GLU A 35 -7.93 -7.47 9.37
CA GLU A 35 -9.38 -7.41 9.47
C GLU A 35 -10.10 -8.23 8.38
N LYS A 36 -11.42 -8.40 8.49
CA LYS A 36 -12.18 -9.08 7.45
C LYS A 36 -11.99 -8.38 6.11
N PHE A 37 -11.58 -9.15 5.10
CA PHE A 37 -11.35 -8.61 3.77
C PHE A 37 -12.62 -7.95 3.21
N MET A 38 -13.80 -8.56 3.37
CA MET A 38 -15.08 -7.99 2.96
C MET A 38 -15.79 -7.30 4.13
N PRO A 39 -15.82 -5.94 4.17
CA PRO A 39 -16.54 -5.22 5.20
C PRO A 39 -18.05 -5.26 4.97
N GLN A 40 -18.81 -5.09 6.06
CA GLN A 40 -20.26 -4.93 5.99
C GLN A 40 -20.64 -3.46 5.83
N PRO A 41 -21.69 -3.13 5.05
CA PRO A 41 -22.21 -1.77 4.98
C PRO A 41 -22.66 -1.29 6.37
N PRO A 42 -22.40 -0.02 6.74
CA PRO A 42 -22.91 0.55 7.98
C PRO A 42 -24.45 0.45 8.10
N GLU A 43 -24.94 0.38 9.33
CA GLU A 43 -26.37 0.42 9.61
C GLU A 43 -26.94 1.84 9.43
N GLY A 44 -28.23 1.95 9.11
CA GLY A 44 -28.94 3.24 9.04
C GLY A 44 -28.60 4.15 7.85
N ILE A 45 -27.79 3.71 6.89
CA ILE A 45 -27.47 4.48 5.67
C ILE A 45 -28.57 4.34 4.60
N MET A 46 -28.60 5.27 3.64
CA MET A 46 -29.51 5.19 2.50
C MET A 46 -29.23 3.96 1.62
N GLU A 47 -30.27 3.38 1.03
CA GLU A 47 -30.16 2.19 0.17
C GLU A 47 -29.23 2.39 -1.03
N ALA A 48 -29.20 3.59 -1.63
CA ALA A 48 -28.26 3.91 -2.70
C ALA A 48 -26.79 3.85 -2.23
N ASP A 49 -26.49 4.29 -1.00
CA ASP A 49 -25.14 4.24 -0.45
C ASP A 49 -24.76 2.83 -0.04
N ARG A 50 -25.72 2.04 0.48
CA ARG A 50 -25.55 0.61 0.73
C ARG A 50 -25.18 -0.13 -0.56
N HIS A 51 -25.90 0.12 -1.65
CA HIS A 51 -25.62 -0.47 -2.96
C HIS A 51 -24.21 -0.11 -3.45
N ASN A 52 -23.85 1.17 -3.38
CA ASN A 52 -22.51 1.64 -3.77
C ASN A 52 -21.40 1.03 -2.92
N PHE A 53 -21.62 0.89 -1.61
CA PHE A 53 -20.68 0.25 -0.70
C PHE A 53 -20.45 -1.21 -1.09
N ILE A 54 -21.52 -1.98 -1.31
CA ILE A 54 -21.43 -3.38 -1.75
C ILE A 54 -20.69 -3.45 -3.09
N ARG A 55 -21.11 -2.66 -4.09
CA ARG A 55 -20.44 -2.58 -5.40
C ARG A 55 -18.95 -2.29 -5.27
N HIS A 56 -18.57 -1.32 -4.42
CA HIS A 56 -17.18 -0.95 -4.20
C HIS A 56 -16.32 -2.12 -3.74
N PHE A 57 -16.75 -2.82 -2.69
CA PHE A 57 -15.97 -3.88 -2.09
C PHE A 57 -16.00 -5.18 -2.92
N THR A 58 -17.11 -5.47 -3.61
CA THR A 58 -17.16 -6.56 -4.60
C THR A 58 -16.23 -6.30 -5.78
N ASN A 59 -16.19 -5.07 -6.31
CA ASN A 59 -15.26 -4.73 -7.39
C ASN A 59 -13.79 -4.82 -6.94
N ARG A 60 -13.49 -4.42 -5.69
CA ARG A 60 -12.15 -4.59 -5.12
C ARG A 60 -11.76 -6.05 -5.02
N GLU A 61 -12.66 -6.91 -4.53
CA GLU A 61 -12.41 -8.35 -4.43
C GLU A 61 -12.12 -8.96 -5.81
N ALA A 62 -12.94 -8.63 -6.80
CA ALA A 62 -12.78 -9.11 -8.17
C ALA A 62 -11.45 -8.62 -8.78
N ALA A 63 -11.09 -7.35 -8.59
CA ALA A 63 -9.83 -6.79 -9.06
C ALA A 63 -8.63 -7.46 -8.36
N GLU A 64 -8.61 -7.52 -7.03
CA GLU A 64 -7.52 -8.19 -6.30
C GLU A 64 -7.40 -9.65 -6.74
N LYS A 65 -8.51 -10.38 -6.98
CA LYS A 65 -8.46 -11.74 -7.53
C LYS A 65 -7.82 -11.81 -8.91
N LYS A 66 -8.25 -10.93 -9.82
CA LYS A 66 -7.77 -10.84 -11.21
C LYS A 66 -6.26 -10.55 -11.27
N TYR A 67 -5.78 -9.58 -10.49
CA TYR A 67 -4.41 -9.09 -10.60
C TYR A 67 -3.42 -9.81 -9.69
N CYS A 68 -3.82 -10.14 -8.46
CA CYS A 68 -2.92 -10.74 -7.47
C CYS A 68 -2.97 -12.27 -7.49
N GLY A 69 -4.12 -12.86 -7.89
CA GLY A 69 -4.38 -14.28 -7.74
C GLY A 69 -4.38 -14.73 -6.28
N ASP A 70 -4.49 -16.04 -6.04
CA ASP A 70 -4.45 -16.59 -4.69
C ASP A 70 -3.03 -17.09 -4.36
N LYS A 71 -2.23 -16.19 -3.76
CA LYS A 71 -0.87 -16.49 -3.32
C LYS A 71 -0.87 -17.07 -1.91
N GLY A 72 -0.05 -18.09 -1.70
CA GLY A 72 0.26 -18.59 -0.37
C GLY A 72 1.28 -17.70 0.36
N VAL A 73 1.56 -18.06 1.60
CA VAL A 73 2.65 -17.45 2.37
C VAL A 73 4.01 -17.75 1.73
N PRO A 74 5.01 -16.85 1.85
CA PRO A 74 6.35 -17.08 1.31
C PRO A 74 7.02 -18.30 1.96
N LYS A 75 7.83 -19.03 1.19
CA LYS A 75 8.58 -20.20 1.67
C LYS A 75 9.81 -19.77 2.48
N CYS A 76 9.60 -19.33 3.71
CA CYS A 76 10.65 -18.93 4.66
C CYS A 76 10.18 -19.18 6.11
N GLU A 77 11.00 -18.85 7.12
CA GLU A 77 10.54 -18.84 8.52
C GLU A 77 9.42 -17.80 8.67
N ILE A 78 8.29 -18.17 9.26
CA ILE A 78 7.12 -17.29 9.41
C ILE A 78 6.82 -17.08 10.89
N LEU A 79 6.60 -15.83 11.27
CA LEU A 79 5.93 -15.46 12.51
C LEU A 79 4.57 -14.86 12.18
N GLU A 80 3.51 -15.56 12.54
CA GLU A 80 2.16 -15.02 12.47
C GLU A 80 1.87 -14.16 13.70
N VAL A 81 1.27 -12.99 13.49
CA VAL A 81 0.93 -12.04 14.55
C VAL A 81 -0.48 -11.50 14.35
N THR A 82 -1.06 -10.95 15.41
CA THR A 82 -2.25 -10.10 15.34
C THR A 82 -1.81 -8.65 15.55
N LYS A 83 -2.77 -7.72 15.46
CA LYS A 83 -2.55 -6.32 15.83
C LYS A 83 -1.91 -6.17 17.21
N GLU A 84 -2.35 -6.98 18.18
CA GLU A 84 -1.89 -6.93 19.57
C GLU A 84 -0.47 -7.48 19.73
N SER A 85 -0.07 -8.44 18.89
CA SER A 85 1.23 -9.12 19.01
C SER A 85 2.29 -8.67 18.00
N LEU A 86 1.94 -7.83 17.01
CA LEU A 86 2.89 -7.27 16.02
C LEU A 86 4.12 -6.63 16.68
N ASN A 87 3.90 -5.87 17.75
CA ASN A 87 4.94 -5.13 18.47
C ASN A 87 5.47 -5.86 19.72
N SER A 88 5.26 -7.18 19.80
CA SER A 88 5.65 -7.99 20.97
C SER A 88 7.14 -8.32 21.00
N ASP A 89 7.64 -8.73 22.17
CA ASP A 89 9.00 -9.26 22.34
C ASP A 89 9.26 -10.51 21.46
N ALA A 90 8.22 -11.28 21.12
CA ALA A 90 8.34 -12.39 20.20
C ALA A 90 8.70 -11.93 18.78
N ALA A 91 8.08 -10.84 18.29
CA ALA A 91 8.41 -10.23 17.01
C ALA A 91 9.82 -9.64 17.01
N ILE A 92 10.21 -8.93 18.07
CA ILE A 92 11.57 -8.41 18.25
C ILE A 92 12.59 -9.57 18.26
N GLY A 93 12.31 -10.63 19.02
CA GLY A 93 13.16 -11.81 19.11
C GLY A 93 13.29 -12.53 17.76
N PHE A 94 12.22 -12.60 16.98
CA PHE A 94 12.23 -13.15 15.63
C PHE A 94 13.17 -12.36 14.71
N ILE A 95 13.06 -11.03 14.68
CA ILE A 95 13.93 -10.18 13.86
C ILE A 95 15.41 -10.37 14.24
N LYS A 96 15.72 -10.37 15.54
CA LYS A 96 17.08 -10.55 16.06
C LYS A 96 17.69 -11.91 15.68
N ARG A 97 16.88 -12.98 15.64
CA ARG A 97 17.33 -14.31 15.19
C ARG A 97 17.49 -14.37 13.68
N ALA A 98 16.53 -13.80 12.94
CA ALA A 98 16.54 -13.78 11.48
C ALA A 98 17.75 -13.03 10.92
N LYS A 99 18.25 -11.99 11.62
CA LYS A 99 19.39 -11.15 11.21
C LYS A 99 19.28 -10.66 9.76
N PRO A 100 18.22 -9.91 9.41
CA PRO A 100 18.05 -9.37 8.07
C PRO A 100 19.07 -8.25 7.77
N ASP A 101 19.45 -8.13 6.51
CA ASP A 101 20.26 -7.01 6.00
C ASP A 101 19.37 -5.80 5.64
N ALA A 102 18.15 -6.07 5.17
CA ALA A 102 17.14 -5.09 4.78
C ALA A 102 15.74 -5.61 5.10
N ALA A 103 14.76 -4.72 5.20
CA ALA A 103 13.37 -5.11 5.41
C ALA A 103 12.37 -4.28 4.60
N LEU A 104 11.31 -4.94 4.15
CA LEU A 104 10.17 -4.31 3.47
C LEU A 104 8.91 -4.48 4.31
N VAL A 105 8.25 -3.37 4.59
CA VAL A 105 6.97 -3.33 5.32
C VAL A 105 5.86 -2.98 4.33
N PHE A 106 4.76 -3.72 4.35
CA PHE A 106 3.57 -3.39 3.57
C PHE A 106 2.29 -3.96 4.19
N GLY A 107 1.37 -3.06 4.59
CA GLY A 107 0.02 -3.45 4.98
C GLY A 107 -0.09 -4.10 6.36
N SER A 108 0.85 -3.79 7.25
CA SER A 108 0.71 -4.03 8.70
C SER A 108 0.03 -2.84 9.39
N ASP A 109 -0.37 -3.02 10.64
CA ASP A 109 -0.70 -1.92 11.55
C ASP A 109 0.58 -1.14 11.94
N LEU A 110 0.39 -0.08 12.74
CA LEU A 110 1.46 0.80 13.18
C LEU A 110 2.55 0.01 13.90
N ILE A 111 3.76 0.06 13.35
CA ILE A 111 4.97 -0.50 13.96
C ILE A 111 5.49 0.50 15.00
N ALA A 112 5.55 0.06 16.25
CA ALA A 112 6.03 0.85 17.38
C ALA A 112 7.56 1.01 17.34
N GLN A 113 8.07 2.05 17.99
CA GLN A 113 9.50 2.37 18.00
C GLN A 113 10.37 1.18 18.48
N SER A 114 9.90 0.40 19.45
CA SER A 114 10.62 -0.78 19.95
C SER A 114 10.88 -1.84 18.87
N LEU A 115 9.92 -2.03 17.94
CA LEU A 115 10.10 -2.94 16.82
C LEU A 115 10.94 -2.28 15.71
N ILE A 116 10.76 -0.98 15.45
CA ILE A 116 11.60 -0.20 14.52
C ILE A 116 13.08 -0.31 14.91
N ASP A 117 13.40 -0.19 16.19
CA ASP A 117 14.77 -0.25 16.71
C ASP A 117 15.43 -1.63 16.53
N ALA A 118 14.61 -2.69 16.38
CA ALA A 118 15.10 -4.04 16.10
C ALA A 118 15.32 -4.30 14.60
N LEU A 119 14.74 -3.48 13.72
CA LEU A 119 14.83 -3.64 12.27
C LEU A 119 16.17 -3.18 11.71
N PRO A 120 16.61 -3.70 10.55
CA PRO A 120 17.83 -3.25 9.92
C PRO A 120 17.69 -1.79 9.45
N LYS A 121 18.82 -1.11 9.28
CA LYS A 121 18.82 0.30 8.84
C LYS A 121 18.10 0.51 7.51
N ASP A 122 18.25 -0.43 6.58
CA ASP A 122 17.63 -0.37 5.26
C ASP A 122 16.22 -0.98 5.29
N THR A 123 15.38 -0.41 6.17
CA THR A 123 13.96 -0.76 6.29
C THR A 123 13.09 0.34 5.72
N ILE A 124 12.23 -0.01 4.76
CA ILE A 124 11.26 0.91 4.17
C ILE A 124 9.85 0.31 4.22
N ASN A 125 8.87 1.18 4.41
CA ASN A 125 7.46 0.87 4.25
C ASN A 125 6.98 1.27 2.86
N MET A 126 6.13 0.44 2.26
CA MET A 126 5.33 0.78 1.09
C MET A 126 3.94 1.21 1.53
N HIS A 127 3.66 2.49 1.39
CA HIS A 127 2.34 3.07 1.60
C HIS A 127 1.61 3.20 0.25
N LEU A 128 0.35 2.76 0.15
CA LEU A 128 -0.47 2.91 -1.05
C LEU A 128 -1.13 4.29 -1.13
N GLY A 129 -0.30 5.34 -1.10
CA GLY A 129 -0.70 6.72 -1.31
C GLY A 129 0.53 7.57 -1.65
N LEU A 130 0.33 8.68 -2.36
CA LEU A 130 1.40 9.64 -2.64
C LEU A 130 1.60 10.59 -1.45
N SER A 131 2.53 10.26 -0.55
CA SER A 131 2.90 11.11 0.58
C SER A 131 3.68 12.36 0.12
N PRO A 132 3.47 13.53 0.75
CA PRO A 132 2.59 13.78 1.89
C PRO A 132 1.11 14.00 1.53
N ARG A 133 0.74 14.09 0.23
CA ARG A 133 -0.60 14.50 -0.22
C ARG A 133 -1.70 13.56 0.29
N TYR A 134 -1.47 12.25 0.19
CA TYR A 134 -2.41 11.19 0.58
C TYR A 134 -1.77 10.23 1.59
N ARG A 135 -1.85 10.55 2.88
CA ARG A 135 -1.39 9.70 3.99
C ARG A 135 -2.56 9.01 4.68
N GLY A 136 -2.29 7.92 5.39
CA GLY A 136 -3.27 7.23 6.23
C GLY A 136 -4.14 6.24 5.47
N ALA A 137 -5.44 6.25 5.73
CA ALA A 137 -6.37 5.21 5.29
C ALA A 137 -7.03 5.51 3.93
N ALA A 138 -7.32 4.44 3.18
CA ALA A 138 -8.03 4.47 1.89
C ALA A 138 -7.39 5.44 0.86
N THR A 139 -6.07 5.55 0.84
CA THR A 139 -5.33 6.56 0.08
C THR A 139 -5.30 6.38 -1.43
N LEU A 140 -5.74 5.23 -1.94
CA LEU A 140 -6.04 5.05 -3.38
C LEU A 140 -7.47 5.44 -3.76
N PHE A 141 -8.36 5.63 -2.77
CA PHE A 141 -9.72 6.13 -3.00
C PHE A 141 -9.78 7.65 -3.14
N TRP A 142 -9.07 8.38 -2.28
CA TRP A 142 -9.12 9.84 -2.25
C TRP A 142 -8.76 10.51 -3.58
N PRO A 143 -7.72 10.08 -4.34
CA PRO A 143 -7.44 10.64 -5.66
C PRO A 143 -8.64 10.56 -6.61
N PHE A 144 -9.39 9.46 -6.57
CA PHE A 144 -10.60 9.31 -7.39
C PHE A 144 -11.74 10.20 -6.92
N TYR A 145 -11.94 10.32 -5.60
CA TYR A 145 -12.92 11.23 -5.04
C TYR A 145 -12.65 12.70 -5.41
N PHE A 146 -11.37 13.10 -5.47
CA PHE A 146 -10.94 14.43 -5.90
C PHE A 146 -10.75 14.57 -7.42
N LEU A 147 -11.17 13.58 -8.21
CA LEU A 147 -11.10 13.57 -9.68
C LEU A 147 -9.68 13.74 -10.24
N GLU A 148 -8.70 13.18 -9.53
CA GLU A 148 -7.29 13.19 -9.87
C GLU A 148 -6.69 11.77 -9.94
N PRO A 149 -7.16 10.92 -10.87
CA PRO A 149 -6.76 9.51 -10.93
C PRO A 149 -5.25 9.31 -11.17
N ASN A 150 -4.55 10.30 -11.75
CA ASN A 150 -3.10 10.28 -11.93
C ASN A 150 -2.30 10.49 -10.62
N TYR A 151 -2.95 10.83 -9.51
CA TYR A 151 -2.35 10.85 -8.17
C TYR A 151 -2.59 9.55 -7.38
N ALA A 152 -3.28 8.56 -7.95
CA ALA A 152 -3.36 7.23 -7.36
C ALA A 152 -2.02 6.51 -7.54
N GLY A 153 -1.29 6.35 -6.44
CA GLY A 153 0.08 5.86 -6.45
C GLY A 153 0.52 5.34 -5.09
N SER A 154 1.80 5.00 -4.98
CA SER A 154 2.42 4.52 -3.74
C SER A 154 3.68 5.31 -3.40
N THR A 155 4.07 5.24 -2.13
CA THR A 155 5.29 5.84 -1.60
C THR A 155 6.06 4.80 -0.81
N PHE A 156 7.32 4.59 -1.19
CA PHE A 156 8.31 3.94 -0.36
C PHE A 156 8.97 4.99 0.53
N HIS A 157 8.94 4.79 1.85
CA HIS A 157 9.52 5.73 2.82
C HIS A 157 10.12 4.99 4.02
N TYR A 158 11.01 5.65 4.74
CA TYR A 158 11.50 5.14 6.02
C TYR A 158 10.39 5.13 7.07
N LEU A 159 10.48 4.22 8.03
CA LEU A 159 9.56 4.20 9.17
C LEU A 159 9.98 5.26 10.19
N VAL A 160 8.97 5.96 10.70
CA VAL A 160 9.06 6.85 11.87
C VAL A 160 7.79 6.62 12.70
N SER A 161 7.77 7.14 13.93
CA SER A 161 6.61 6.96 14.82
C SER A 161 5.32 7.58 14.29
N GLU A 162 5.41 8.63 13.48
CA GLU A 162 4.26 9.21 12.78
C GLU A 162 3.92 8.42 11.49
N PRO A 163 2.65 8.00 11.29
CA PRO A 163 2.24 7.26 10.10
C PRO A 163 2.58 7.98 8.78
N ASP A 164 3.18 7.23 7.85
CA ASP A 164 3.50 7.64 6.48
C ASP A 164 4.30 8.95 6.35
N ALA A 165 4.98 9.39 7.42
CA ALA A 165 5.64 10.69 7.53
C ALA A 165 7.17 10.64 7.35
N GLY A 166 7.76 9.44 7.29
CA GLY A 166 9.21 9.30 7.16
C GLY A 166 9.73 9.77 5.81
N ASN A 167 11.03 10.01 5.71
CA ASN A 167 11.64 10.48 4.46
C ASN A 167 11.33 9.52 3.31
N VAL A 168 10.93 10.09 2.17
CA VAL A 168 10.56 9.35 0.97
C VAL A 168 11.83 8.83 0.30
N VAL A 169 11.76 7.59 -0.14
CA VAL A 169 12.77 6.91 -0.95
C VAL A 169 12.34 6.89 -2.41
N HIS A 170 11.10 6.52 -2.70
CA HIS A 170 10.62 6.38 -4.06
C HIS A 170 9.09 6.52 -4.14
N GLN A 171 8.55 6.99 -5.26
CA GLN A 171 7.12 7.07 -5.50
C GLN A 171 6.73 6.49 -6.85
N VAL A 172 5.62 5.76 -6.85
CA VAL A 172 5.11 5.05 -8.03
C VAL A 172 3.72 5.58 -8.37
N VAL A 173 3.50 5.83 -9.65
CA VAL A 173 2.15 5.99 -10.21
C VAL A 173 2.08 5.05 -11.41
N PRO A 174 1.03 4.22 -11.52
CA PRO A 174 0.93 3.28 -12.61
C PRO A 174 0.61 3.98 -13.93
N GLN A 175 0.94 3.32 -15.04
CA GLN A 175 0.35 3.69 -16.31
C GLN A 175 -1.16 3.39 -16.29
N LEU A 176 -1.96 4.43 -16.47
CA LEU A 176 -3.42 4.34 -16.56
C LEU A 176 -3.87 3.84 -17.94
N LYS A 177 -4.94 3.04 -17.97
CA LYS A 177 -5.64 2.62 -19.20
C LYS A 177 -7.08 3.11 -19.18
N LYS A 178 -7.63 3.35 -20.38
CA LYS A 178 -8.94 4.00 -20.56
C LYS A 178 -10.07 3.21 -19.87
N GLU A 179 -9.93 1.89 -19.79
CA GLU A 179 -10.92 0.97 -19.23
C GLU A 179 -10.69 0.69 -17.73
N ASP A 180 -9.67 1.30 -17.11
CA ASP A 180 -9.40 1.06 -15.70
C ASP A 180 -10.45 1.74 -14.81
N GLY A 181 -11.07 0.96 -13.92
CA GLY A 181 -11.78 1.50 -12.77
C GLY A 181 -10.84 1.78 -11.60
N ILE A 182 -11.38 2.34 -10.51
CA ILE A 182 -10.63 2.66 -9.28
C ILE A 182 -9.77 1.48 -8.77
N HIS A 183 -10.31 0.26 -8.81
CA HIS A 183 -9.62 -0.91 -8.27
C HIS A 183 -8.63 -1.54 -9.26
N ASP A 184 -8.80 -1.33 -10.57
CA ASP A 184 -7.77 -1.68 -11.55
C ASP A 184 -6.53 -0.81 -11.35
N VAL A 185 -6.70 0.51 -11.19
CA VAL A 185 -5.60 1.43 -10.90
C VAL A 185 -4.91 1.09 -9.58
N ALA A 186 -5.69 0.74 -8.55
CA ALA A 186 -5.13 0.32 -7.27
C ALA A 186 -4.25 -0.94 -7.41
N CYS A 187 -4.73 -1.95 -8.15
CA CYS A 187 -3.96 -3.14 -8.41
C CYS A 187 -2.73 -2.85 -9.28
N ARG A 188 -2.85 -2.06 -10.36
CA ARG A 188 -1.68 -1.66 -11.16
C ARG A 188 -0.61 -0.97 -10.33
N THR A 189 -1.03 -0.07 -9.43
CA THR A 189 -0.13 0.60 -8.49
C THR A 189 0.65 -0.42 -7.67
N LEU A 190 -0.03 -1.41 -7.08
CA LEU A 190 0.60 -2.49 -6.32
C LEU A 190 1.58 -3.30 -7.17
N LEU A 191 1.17 -3.74 -8.36
CA LEU A 191 1.98 -4.56 -9.26
C LEU A 191 3.27 -3.84 -9.65
N GLU A 192 3.15 -2.58 -10.07
CA GLU A 192 4.32 -1.77 -10.43
C GLU A 192 5.21 -1.49 -9.21
N SER A 193 4.60 -1.27 -8.03
CA SER A 193 5.36 -1.06 -6.79
C SER A 193 6.14 -2.30 -6.38
N ALA A 194 5.59 -3.51 -6.57
CA ALA A 194 6.31 -4.76 -6.29
C ALA A 194 7.59 -4.89 -7.14
N GLU A 195 7.50 -4.59 -8.44
CA GLU A 195 8.66 -4.62 -9.34
C GLU A 195 9.67 -3.52 -9.00
N GLN A 196 9.20 -2.35 -8.55
CA GLN A 196 10.09 -1.27 -8.14
C GLN A 196 10.74 -1.53 -6.78
N ALA A 197 10.07 -2.22 -5.86
CA ALA A 197 10.66 -2.66 -4.59
C ALA A 197 11.86 -3.59 -4.83
N ILE A 198 11.78 -4.49 -5.82
CA ILE A 198 12.91 -5.32 -6.24
C ILE A 198 14.11 -4.45 -6.67
N LYS A 199 13.87 -3.45 -7.51
CA LYS A 199 14.93 -2.51 -7.94
C LYS A 199 15.52 -1.72 -6.77
N LEU A 200 14.70 -1.34 -5.79
CA LEU A 200 15.17 -0.67 -4.58
C LEU A 200 16.08 -1.60 -3.77
N LEU A 201 15.71 -2.86 -3.60
CA LEU A 201 16.55 -3.87 -2.95
C LEU A 201 17.87 -4.10 -3.70
N ASP A 202 17.84 -4.14 -5.04
CA ASP A 202 19.05 -4.30 -5.87
C ASP A 202 20.06 -3.17 -5.66
N ILE A 203 19.59 -1.93 -5.42
CA ILE A 203 20.46 -0.79 -5.08
C ILE A 203 21.24 -1.10 -3.78
N ILE A 204 20.55 -1.55 -2.73
CA ILE A 204 21.18 -1.88 -1.45
C ILE A 204 22.11 -3.09 -1.58
N LYS A 205 21.67 -4.13 -2.30
CA LYS A 205 22.46 -5.33 -2.58
C LYS A 205 23.78 -5.00 -3.30
N SER A 206 23.80 -3.96 -4.13
CA SER A 206 25.00 -3.47 -4.81
C SER A 206 25.94 -2.63 -3.94
N GLY A 207 25.61 -2.43 -2.66
CA GLY A 207 26.38 -1.59 -1.73
C GLY A 207 26.12 -0.09 -1.87
N LYS A 208 25.15 0.31 -2.69
CA LYS A 208 24.74 1.71 -2.85
C LYS A 208 23.66 2.07 -1.82
N ARG A 209 23.41 3.37 -1.66
CA ARG A 209 22.36 3.90 -0.77
C ARG A 209 21.28 4.59 -1.59
N TRP A 210 20.04 4.52 -1.11
CA TRP A 210 18.94 5.29 -1.67
C TRP A 210 19.15 6.79 -1.45
N LYS A 211 18.74 7.58 -2.45
CA LYS A 211 18.46 9.00 -2.24
C LYS A 211 17.27 9.15 -1.28
N THR A 212 17.26 10.20 -0.48
CA THR A 212 16.15 10.46 0.44
C THR A 212 15.61 11.86 0.23
N PHE A 213 14.29 11.98 0.33
CA PHE A 213 13.57 13.23 0.09
C PHE A 213 12.73 13.53 1.32
N SER A 214 12.95 14.69 1.94
CA SER A 214 12.11 15.12 3.04
C SER A 214 10.70 15.40 2.55
N GLN A 215 9.70 14.92 3.27
CA GLN A 215 8.32 15.28 3.00
C GLN A 215 8.12 16.75 3.33
N LYS A 216 7.83 17.57 2.31
CA LYS A 216 7.50 18.99 2.46
C LYS A 216 6.05 19.21 2.02
N GLY A 217 5.25 19.86 2.85
CA GLY A 217 3.89 20.30 2.48
C GLY A 217 2.80 19.98 3.49
N THR A 218 1.60 20.49 3.22
CA THR A 218 0.40 20.42 4.09
C THR A 218 -0.57 19.31 3.68
N GLY A 219 -0.06 18.21 3.12
CA GLY A 219 -0.91 17.10 2.66
C GLY A 219 -1.74 16.49 3.80
N LYS A 220 -2.72 15.65 3.48
CA LYS A 220 -3.71 15.20 4.46
C LYS A 220 -3.44 13.77 4.92
N ASN A 221 -3.47 13.58 6.23
CA ASN A 221 -3.57 12.26 6.86
C ASN A 221 -5.06 11.90 6.99
N PHE A 222 -5.54 11.01 6.13
CA PHE A 222 -6.91 10.53 6.17
C PHE A 222 -7.05 9.40 7.17
N LEU A 223 -8.10 9.46 7.99
CA LEU A 223 -8.42 8.43 8.97
C LEU A 223 -9.48 7.48 8.42
N PHE A 224 -9.59 6.27 8.97
CA PHE A 224 -10.65 5.33 8.58
C PHE A 224 -12.05 5.96 8.66
N ARG A 225 -12.28 6.80 9.68
CA ARG A 225 -13.55 7.53 9.87
C ARG A 225 -13.83 8.63 8.83
N ASP A 226 -12.81 9.06 8.08
CA ASP A 226 -13.00 10.06 7.04
C ASP A 226 -13.70 9.43 5.82
N PHE A 227 -13.46 8.16 5.54
CA PHE A 227 -14.18 7.44 4.51
C PHE A 227 -15.61 7.15 4.97
N ARG A 228 -16.59 7.56 4.17
CA ARG A 228 -18.01 7.32 4.39
C ARG A 228 -18.68 6.84 3.11
N PRO A 229 -19.72 5.99 3.18
CA PRO A 229 -20.39 5.44 2.00
C PRO A 229 -20.88 6.50 0.99
N GLU A 230 -21.29 7.69 1.46
CA GLU A 230 -21.79 8.76 0.60
C GLU A 230 -20.73 9.30 -0.36
N HIS A 231 -19.44 9.18 -0.03
CA HIS A 231 -18.36 9.59 -0.93
C HIS A 231 -18.32 8.72 -2.20
N LEU A 232 -18.84 7.50 -2.16
CA LEU A 232 -18.91 6.60 -3.31
C LEU A 232 -19.90 7.08 -4.38
N ARG A 233 -20.80 8.01 -4.05
CA ARG A 233 -21.70 8.63 -5.04
C ARG A 233 -20.93 9.36 -6.14
N VAL A 234 -19.79 9.98 -5.80
CA VAL A 234 -18.92 10.59 -6.80
C VAL A 234 -18.45 9.52 -7.77
N ILE A 235 -17.93 8.41 -7.25
CA ILE A 235 -17.35 7.34 -8.08
C ILE A 235 -18.43 6.67 -8.95
N TYR A 236 -19.54 6.24 -8.36
CA TYR A 236 -20.49 5.35 -9.04
C TYR A 236 -21.73 6.06 -9.58
N ASN A 237 -22.25 7.10 -8.92
CA ASN A 237 -23.47 7.76 -9.39
C ASN A 237 -23.15 8.82 -10.45
N LEU A 238 -22.07 9.58 -10.27
CA LEU A 238 -21.69 10.65 -11.21
C LEU A 238 -20.89 10.11 -12.39
N PHE A 239 -19.95 9.20 -12.12
CA PHE A 239 -19.00 8.74 -13.13
C PHE A 239 -19.15 7.27 -13.51
N ASP A 240 -19.92 6.47 -12.78
CA ASP A 240 -20.05 5.02 -13.02
C ASP A 240 -18.69 4.30 -13.13
N ASP A 241 -17.70 4.74 -12.32
CA ASP A 241 -16.30 4.29 -12.33
C ASP A 241 -15.48 4.68 -13.59
N ASP A 242 -16.03 5.47 -14.53
CA ASP A 242 -15.34 5.95 -15.75
C ASP A 242 -14.34 7.10 -15.51
N ILE A 243 -13.90 7.38 -14.27
CA ILE A 243 -13.06 8.55 -13.96
C ILE A 243 -11.75 8.55 -14.75
N VAL A 244 -11.10 7.39 -14.94
CA VAL A 244 -9.87 7.28 -15.73
C VAL A 244 -10.14 7.60 -17.20
N LYS A 245 -11.22 7.06 -17.77
CA LYS A 245 -11.66 7.37 -19.12
C LYS A 245 -11.86 8.87 -19.32
N ARG A 246 -12.57 9.52 -18.40
CA ARG A 246 -12.81 10.98 -18.42
C ARG A 246 -11.52 11.79 -18.37
N PHE A 247 -10.56 11.38 -17.55
CA PHE A 247 -9.22 11.97 -17.50
C PHE A 247 -8.48 11.80 -18.83
N MET A 248 -8.44 10.59 -19.40
CA MET A 248 -7.74 10.32 -20.66
C MET A 248 -8.38 11.01 -21.87
N GLU A 249 -9.69 11.24 -21.85
CA GLU A 249 -10.41 12.03 -22.86
C GLU A 249 -10.24 13.54 -22.66
N GLY A 250 -9.55 13.99 -21.61
CA GLY A 250 -9.25 15.39 -21.33
C GLY A 250 -10.40 16.18 -20.71
N SER A 251 -11.47 15.50 -20.28
CA SER A 251 -12.60 16.13 -19.57
C SER A 251 -12.30 16.41 -18.10
N LEU A 252 -11.36 15.67 -17.51
CA LEU A 252 -10.76 15.96 -16.21
C LEU A 252 -9.30 16.36 -16.42
N LYS A 253 -8.87 17.47 -15.81
CA LYS A 253 -7.51 18.02 -15.96
C LYS A 253 -6.88 18.32 -14.59
N PRO A 254 -6.64 17.29 -13.76
CA PRO A 254 -5.86 17.45 -12.54
C PRO A 254 -4.44 17.93 -12.88
N GLY A 255 -3.72 18.44 -11.88
CA GLY A 255 -2.29 18.72 -12.02
C GLY A 255 -1.47 17.45 -12.24
N GLU A 256 -0.14 17.60 -12.36
CA GLU A 256 0.76 16.44 -12.43
C GLU A 256 1.46 16.21 -11.08
N PRO A 257 1.59 14.95 -10.61
CA PRO A 257 2.33 14.65 -9.40
C PRO A 257 3.83 14.88 -9.61
N LYS A 258 4.45 15.64 -8.69
CA LYS A 258 5.91 15.79 -8.64
C LYS A 258 6.50 14.63 -7.82
N LEU A 259 6.91 13.58 -8.52
CA LEU A 259 7.35 12.33 -7.88
C LEU A 259 8.81 12.39 -7.42
N CYS A 260 9.07 11.83 -6.24
CA CYS A 260 10.42 11.52 -5.77
C CYS A 260 10.85 10.16 -6.33
N ARG A 261 11.91 10.11 -7.15
CA ARG A 261 12.36 8.87 -7.82
C ARG A 261 13.85 8.58 -7.63
N GLN A 262 14.18 7.30 -7.59
CA GLN A 262 15.56 6.78 -7.63
C GLN A 262 16.06 6.63 -9.07
N PHE A 263 15.16 6.23 -9.97
CA PHE A 263 15.36 5.87 -11.37
C PHE A 263 14.11 6.25 -12.18
#